data_AF-A0A935TJE2-F1
#
_entry.id   AF-A0A935TJE2-F1
#
_cell.length_a   1.000
_cell.length_b   1.000
_cell.length_c   1.000
_cell.angle_alpha   90.00
_cell.angle_beta   90.00
_cell.angle_gamma   90.00
#
_symmetry.space_group_name_H-M   'P 1'
#
loop_
_entity.id
_entity.type
_entity.pdbx_description
1 polymer ?
#
loop_
_entity_poly.entity_id
_entity_poly.type
_entity_poly.pdbx_seq_one_letter_code
_entity_poly.pdbx_strand_id
1 'polypeptide(L)'
;MTAANGTITNLTAANGTITNLTAANGTITNLTAANGTITNLTAANGTITNLTAANGTITNLTAANGTITNLTAANGTITNLTAANGTITNLTAVDTTTTNVTAANGTITNLAAANGTITNLTAVDTTTTNLTAANGTITNLTAANGTITNLTGANATITNITASNLTHDNQFDSCKWHDYKSASININTVNFSTVKMPHW
;
A
#
# COMPACT_ATOMS: atom_id res chain seq x y z
N MET A 1 17.17 -9.95 14.40
CA MET A 1 17.09 -9.08 15.60
C MET A 1 15.63 -8.95 16.00
N THR A 2 15.31 -8.95 17.30
CA THR A 2 13.91 -8.90 17.76
C THR A 2 13.75 -7.92 18.91
N ALA A 3 12.77 -7.01 18.81
CA ALA A 3 12.25 -6.24 19.94
C ALA A 3 11.12 -7.05 20.60
N ALA A 4 11.47 -7.98 21.48
CA ALA A 4 10.48 -8.79 22.20
C ALA A 4 10.03 -8.05 23.47
N ASN A 5 8.75 -7.64 23.53
CA ASN A 5 8.19 -6.82 24.62
C ASN A 5 8.99 -5.53 24.92
N GLY A 6 9.78 -5.07 23.94
CA GLY A 6 10.76 -3.99 24.11
C GLY A 6 10.65 -2.97 22.98
N THR A 7 11.53 -1.98 23.02
CA THR A 7 11.57 -0.93 21.99
C THR A 7 12.94 -0.88 21.33
N ILE A 8 12.97 -0.90 20.00
CA ILE A 8 14.14 -0.48 19.20
C ILE A 8 13.86 0.94 18.70
N THR A 9 14.76 1.85 19.02
CA THR A 9 14.72 3.23 18.54
C THR A 9 15.85 3.46 17.54
N ASN A 10 15.53 4.16 16.45
CA ASN A 10 16.52 4.70 15.50
C ASN A 10 17.49 3.66 14.92
N LEU A 11 16.98 2.68 14.20
CA LEU A 11 17.82 1.73 13.46
C LEU A 11 18.02 2.19 12.02
N THR A 12 19.26 2.21 11.54
CA THR A 12 19.59 2.61 10.17
C THR A 12 20.46 1.57 9.48
N ALA A 13 20.07 1.19 8.27
CA ALA A 13 20.90 0.45 7.31
C ALA A 13 21.31 1.40 6.17
N ALA A 14 22.44 2.07 6.34
CA ALA A 14 23.05 2.88 5.28
C ALA A 14 24.01 2.02 4.46
N ASN A 15 23.73 1.83 3.17
CA ASN A 15 24.48 0.92 2.28
C ASN A 15 24.61 -0.51 2.84
N GLY A 16 23.68 -0.92 3.70
CA GLY A 16 23.77 -2.14 4.49
C GLY A 16 22.53 -3.01 4.35
N THR A 17 22.58 -4.18 4.97
CA THR A 17 21.46 -5.13 4.97
C THR A 17 20.97 -5.38 6.39
N ILE A 18 19.66 -5.24 6.60
CA ILE A 18 18.95 -5.77 7.77
C ILE A 18 18.21 -7.04 7.35
N THR A 19 18.52 -8.12 8.06
CA THR A 19 17.91 -9.43 7.84
C THR A 19 17.17 -9.85 9.09
N ASN A 20 15.89 -10.24 8.93
CA ASN A 20 15.04 -10.79 9.97
C ASN A 20 14.92 -9.86 11.20
N LEU A 21 14.24 -8.73 11.03
CA LEU A 21 13.90 -7.82 12.11
C LEU A 21 12.44 -7.98 12.52
N THR A 22 12.19 -8.21 13.80
CA THR A 22 10.82 -8.42 14.30
C THR A 22 10.51 -7.53 15.51
N ALA A 23 9.39 -6.83 15.49
CA ALA A 23 8.75 -6.26 16.67
C ALA A 23 7.71 -7.26 17.19
N ALA A 24 8.06 -8.05 18.21
CA ALA A 24 7.20 -9.09 18.77
C ALA A 24 6.61 -8.59 20.10
N ASN A 25 5.32 -8.24 20.12
CA ASN A 25 4.69 -7.52 21.24
C ASN A 25 5.47 -6.25 21.65
N GLY A 26 6.26 -5.69 20.74
CA GLY A 26 7.19 -4.60 20.99
C GLY A 26 7.06 -3.50 19.93
N THR A 27 7.96 -2.53 19.99
CA THR A 27 7.90 -1.34 19.14
C THR A 27 9.22 -1.09 18.40
N ILE A 28 9.13 -0.70 17.13
CA ILE A 28 10.22 -0.10 16.36
C ILE A 28 9.77 1.32 15.98
N THR A 29 10.38 2.34 16.57
CA THR A 29 9.88 3.72 16.38
C THR A 29 10.39 4.34 15.08
N ASN A 30 11.64 4.08 14.69
CA ASN A 30 12.23 4.62 13.46
C ASN A 30 13.19 3.60 12.85
N LEU A 31 12.91 3.20 11.61
CA LEU A 31 13.75 2.32 10.82
C LEU A 31 14.00 2.94 9.45
N THR A 32 15.26 3.11 9.09
CA THR A 32 15.66 3.68 7.80
C THR A 32 16.56 2.72 7.03
N ALA A 33 16.24 2.46 5.77
CA ALA A 33 17.12 1.83 4.80
C ALA A 33 17.49 2.87 3.73
N ALA A 34 18.72 3.40 3.81
CA ALA A 34 19.24 4.38 2.85
C ALA A 34 20.27 3.71 1.95
N ASN A 35 19.95 3.55 0.67
CA ASN A 35 20.71 2.70 -0.26
C ASN A 35 20.92 1.27 0.29
N GLY A 36 19.99 0.80 1.12
CA GLY A 36 20.12 -0.43 1.90
C GLY A 36 18.99 -1.41 1.61
N THR A 37 19.12 -2.61 2.17
CA THR A 37 18.15 -3.69 2.00
C THR A 37 17.57 -4.13 3.33
N ILE A 38 16.25 -4.30 3.39
CA ILE A 38 15.52 -4.98 4.46
C ILE A 38 14.89 -6.22 3.86
N THR A 39 15.37 -7.40 4.23
CA THR A 39 14.86 -8.64 3.63
C THR A 39 13.55 -9.09 4.28
N ASN A 40 13.48 -9.08 5.61
CA ASN A 40 12.29 -9.50 6.35
C ASN A 40 12.09 -8.58 7.55
N LEU A 41 10.95 -7.89 7.59
CA LEU A 41 10.54 -7.05 8.69
C LEU A 41 9.11 -7.37 9.10
N THR A 42 8.92 -7.70 10.37
CA THR A 42 7.63 -8.13 10.89
C THR A 42 7.23 -7.36 12.14
N ALA A 43 6.02 -6.80 12.15
CA ALA A 43 5.31 -6.40 13.36
C ALA A 43 4.33 -7.51 13.76
N ALA A 44 4.71 -8.36 14.72
CA ALA A 44 3.90 -9.47 15.22
C ALA A 44 3.30 -9.10 16.58
N ASN A 45 1.99 -8.79 16.60
CA ASN A 45 1.33 -8.16 17.76
C ASN A 45 2.06 -6.88 18.25
N GLY A 46 2.87 -6.27 17.39
CA GLY A 46 3.74 -5.15 17.72
C GLY A 46 3.51 -3.97 16.80
N THR A 47 4.34 -2.94 16.95
CA THR A 47 4.19 -1.68 16.22
C THR A 47 5.49 -1.29 15.53
N ILE A 48 5.40 -0.92 14.26
CA ILE A 48 6.43 -0.17 13.54
C ILE A 48 5.86 1.22 13.26
N THR A 49 6.43 2.25 13.87
CA THR A 49 5.88 3.61 13.75
C THR A 49 6.32 4.25 12.44
N ASN A 50 7.62 4.34 12.18
CA ASN A 50 8.15 4.94 10.95
C ASN A 50 9.16 4.01 10.28
N LEU A 51 8.87 3.66 9.02
CA LEU A 51 9.77 2.95 8.13
C LEU A 51 10.02 3.79 6.89
N THR A 52 11.28 4.10 6.63
CA THR A 52 11.71 4.82 5.42
C THR A 52 12.67 3.96 4.61
N ALA A 53 12.40 3.76 3.33
CA ALA A 53 13.33 3.19 2.36
C ALA A 53 13.63 4.22 1.28
N ALA A 54 14.83 4.82 1.32
CA ALA A 54 15.30 5.78 0.33
C ALA A 54 16.37 5.12 -0.53
N ASN A 55 16.12 5.01 -1.84
CA ASN A 55 16.94 4.21 -2.77
C ASN A 55 17.15 2.77 -2.24
N GLY A 56 16.18 2.25 -1.49
CA GLY A 56 16.31 1.01 -0.74
C GLY A 56 15.37 -0.08 -1.24
N THR A 57 15.64 -1.30 -0.81
CA THR A 57 14.80 -2.46 -1.10
C THR A 57 14.19 -3.01 0.18
N ILE A 58 12.88 -3.22 0.20
CA ILE A 58 12.17 -4.01 1.21
C ILE A 58 11.61 -5.24 0.52
N THR A 59 12.11 -6.42 0.86
CA THR A 59 11.61 -7.66 0.24
C THR A 59 10.30 -8.10 0.86
N ASN A 60 10.23 -8.24 2.19
CA ASN A 60 9.02 -8.62 2.89
C ASN A 60 8.78 -7.72 4.10
N LEU A 61 7.61 -7.07 4.12
CA LEU A 61 7.09 -6.34 5.26
C LEU A 61 5.73 -6.89 5.67
N THR A 62 5.61 -7.33 6.92
CA THR A 62 4.39 -7.94 7.43
C THR A 62 3.93 -7.29 8.73
N ALA A 63 2.68 -6.86 8.78
CA ALA A 63 1.94 -6.59 10.03
C ALA A 63 0.99 -7.76 10.30
N ALA A 64 1.35 -8.63 11.25
CA ALA A 64 0.55 -9.78 11.66
C ALA A 64 -0.05 -9.51 13.05
N ASN A 65 -1.36 -9.25 13.12
CA ASN A 65 -2.02 -8.70 14.30
C ASN A 65 -1.32 -7.43 14.85
N GLY A 66 -0.55 -6.75 14.00
CA GLY A 66 0.32 -5.64 14.37
C GLY A 66 -0.04 -4.37 13.61
N THR A 67 0.71 -3.31 13.88
CA THR A 67 0.51 -2.00 13.25
C THR A 67 1.78 -1.52 12.57
N ILE A 68 1.64 -1.02 11.34
CA ILE A 68 2.63 -0.18 10.66
C ILE A 68 1.98 1.19 10.46
N THR A 69 2.48 2.22 11.12
CA THR A 69 1.86 3.54 11.06
C THR A 69 2.25 4.28 9.78
N ASN A 70 3.55 4.44 9.53
CA ASN A 70 4.05 5.14 8.36
C ASN A 70 5.12 4.31 7.64
N LEU A 71 4.86 3.99 6.38
CA LEU A 71 5.83 3.47 5.43
C LEU A 71 6.00 4.46 4.28
N THR A 72 7.21 4.97 4.13
CA THR A 72 7.62 5.77 2.97
C THR A 72 8.70 5.03 2.20
N ALA A 73 8.47 4.79 0.91
CA ALA A 73 9.49 4.34 -0.02
C ALA A 73 9.68 5.37 -1.12
N ALA A 74 10.92 5.75 -1.37
CA ALA A 74 11.32 6.72 -2.37
C ALA A 74 12.45 6.14 -3.23
N ASN A 75 12.28 6.17 -4.56
CA ASN A 75 13.26 5.62 -5.51
C ASN A 75 13.65 4.17 -5.21
N GLY A 76 12.71 3.37 -4.70
CA GLY A 76 13.00 2.06 -4.11
C GLY A 76 12.20 0.91 -4.70
N THR A 77 12.23 -0.21 -3.99
CA THR A 77 11.41 -1.37 -4.32
C THR A 77 10.81 -1.98 -3.06
N ILE A 78 9.53 -2.29 -3.11
CA ILE A 78 8.83 -3.11 -2.10
C ILE A 78 8.28 -4.34 -2.80
N THR A 79 8.79 -5.53 -2.49
CA THR A 79 8.31 -6.75 -3.17
C THR A 79 6.98 -7.21 -2.57
N ASN A 80 6.93 -7.41 -1.26
CA ASN A 80 5.71 -7.88 -0.57
C ASN A 80 5.41 -7.02 0.66
N LEU A 81 4.19 -6.49 0.71
CA LEU A 81 3.61 -5.83 1.85
C LEU A 81 2.33 -6.54 2.27
N THR A 82 2.29 -7.03 3.50
CA THR A 82 1.15 -7.80 4.01
C THR A 82 0.63 -7.25 5.33
N ALA A 83 -0.67 -7.00 5.41
CA ALA A 83 -1.39 -6.77 6.66
C ALA A 83 -2.37 -7.94 6.89
N ALA A 84 -2.04 -8.85 7.81
CA ALA A 84 -2.88 -9.99 8.16
C ALA A 84 -3.44 -9.77 9.57
N ASN A 85 -4.75 -9.54 9.68
CA ASN A 85 -5.38 -9.04 10.91
C ASN A 85 -4.69 -7.78 11.47
N GLY A 86 -3.99 -7.04 10.61
CA GLY A 86 -3.12 -5.93 10.97
C GLY A 86 -3.58 -4.62 10.38
N THR A 87 -2.93 -3.54 10.78
CA THR A 87 -3.22 -2.20 10.28
C THR A 87 -2.00 -1.60 9.61
N ILE A 88 -2.19 -1.04 8.42
CA ILE A 88 -1.24 -0.14 7.77
C ILE A 88 -1.93 1.22 7.64
N THR A 89 -1.46 2.23 8.36
CA THR A 89 -2.14 3.54 8.34
C THR A 89 -1.77 4.33 7.09
N ASN A 90 -0.48 4.52 6.83
CA ASN A 90 0.01 5.29 5.69
C ASN A 90 1.08 4.52 4.94
N LEU A 91 0.84 4.25 3.65
CA LEU A 91 1.84 3.83 2.69
C LEU A 91 1.97 4.89 1.60
N THR A 92 3.18 5.45 1.47
CA THR A 92 3.55 6.35 0.39
C THR A 92 4.70 5.75 -0.40
N ALA A 93 4.48 5.57 -1.71
CA ALA A 93 5.47 5.09 -2.66
C ALA A 93 5.71 6.18 -3.72
N VAL A 94 6.92 6.75 -3.74
CA VAL A 94 7.33 7.79 -4.71
C VAL A 94 8.43 7.22 -5.59
N ASP A 95 8.27 7.27 -6.91
CA ASP A 95 9.24 6.73 -7.88
C ASP A 95 9.63 5.27 -7.53
N THR A 96 8.66 4.50 -7.03
CA THR A 96 8.88 3.19 -6.39
C THR A 96 8.07 2.13 -7.07
N THR A 97 8.66 0.94 -7.21
CA THR A 97 7.94 -0.26 -7.63
C THR A 97 7.50 -1.07 -6.41
N THR A 98 6.20 -1.27 -6.29
CA THR A 98 5.59 -2.15 -5.30
C THR A 98 4.93 -3.32 -6.03
N THR A 99 5.38 -4.55 -5.77
CA THR A 99 4.85 -5.71 -6.52
C THR A 99 3.53 -6.19 -5.93
N ASN A 100 3.52 -6.53 -4.64
CA ASN A 100 2.34 -7.07 -3.98
C ASN A 100 2.00 -6.31 -2.70
N VAL A 101 0.78 -5.82 -2.61
CA VAL A 101 0.17 -5.31 -1.38
C VAL A 101 -1.05 -6.18 -1.08
N THR A 102 -1.06 -6.81 0.08
CA THR A 102 -2.17 -7.66 0.52
C THR A 102 -2.65 -7.24 1.90
N ALA A 103 -3.92 -6.94 2.03
CA ALA A 103 -4.61 -6.84 3.31
C ALA A 103 -5.61 -7.99 3.41
N ALA A 104 -5.59 -8.72 4.52
CA ALA A 104 -6.53 -9.79 4.81
C ALA A 104 -7.04 -9.65 6.25
N ASN A 105 -8.36 -9.48 6.43
CA ASN A 105 -8.98 -9.17 7.72
C ASN A 105 -8.34 -7.98 8.47
N GLY A 106 -7.73 -7.06 7.73
CA GLY A 106 -7.01 -5.90 8.22
C GLY A 106 -7.52 -4.59 7.62
N THR A 107 -6.73 -3.54 7.82
CA THR A 107 -7.07 -2.19 7.36
C THR A 107 -5.87 -1.54 6.68
N ILE A 108 -6.13 -0.89 5.54
CA ILE A 108 -5.20 0.06 4.92
C ILE A 108 -5.90 1.42 4.89
N THR A 109 -5.43 2.41 5.65
CA THR A 109 -6.13 3.70 5.66
C THR A 109 -5.77 4.53 4.43
N ASN A 110 -4.49 4.73 4.16
CA ASN A 110 -4.01 5.54 3.05
C ASN A 110 -2.93 4.81 2.26
N LEU A 111 -3.14 4.68 0.96
CA LEU A 111 -2.19 4.14 0.01
C LEU A 111 -2.01 5.13 -1.14
N ALA A 112 -0.81 5.72 -1.24
CA ALA A 112 -0.48 6.69 -2.26
C ALA A 112 0.72 6.20 -3.10
N ALA A 113 0.55 6.22 -4.43
CA ALA A 113 1.60 5.99 -5.40
C ALA A 113 1.79 7.25 -6.27
N ALA A 114 2.96 7.86 -6.21
CA ALA A 114 3.35 9.01 -7.04
C ALA A 114 4.49 8.61 -7.97
N ASN A 115 4.31 8.73 -9.28
CA ASN A 115 5.28 8.28 -10.30
C ASN A 115 5.75 6.82 -10.10
N GLY A 116 4.95 6.01 -9.40
CA GLY A 116 5.28 4.66 -8.97
C GLY A 116 4.35 3.63 -9.60
N THR A 117 4.67 2.36 -9.36
CA THR A 117 3.86 1.24 -9.82
C THR A 117 3.44 0.37 -8.64
N ILE A 118 2.16 0.02 -8.56
CA ILE A 118 1.64 -1.06 -7.72
C ILE A 118 1.12 -2.14 -8.65
N THR A 119 1.77 -3.31 -8.69
CA THR A 119 1.36 -4.36 -9.63
C THR A 119 0.08 -5.05 -9.16
N ASN A 120 0.05 -5.50 -7.91
CA ASN A 120 -1.10 -6.18 -7.31
C ASN A 120 -1.47 -5.54 -5.99
N LEU A 121 -2.71 -5.10 -5.87
CA LEU A 121 -3.33 -4.69 -4.62
C LEU A 121 -4.55 -5.57 -4.34
N THR A 122 -4.47 -6.37 -3.28
CA THR A 122 -5.51 -7.30 -2.87
C THR A 122 -6.00 -6.96 -1.48
N ALA A 123 -7.31 -6.80 -1.36
CA ALA A 123 -8.04 -6.49 -0.14
C ALA A 123 -9.09 -7.59 0.09
N VAL A 124 -8.89 -8.45 1.08
CA VAL A 124 -9.82 -9.56 1.41
C VAL A 124 -10.44 -9.33 2.79
N ASP A 125 -11.76 -9.18 2.86
CA ASP A 125 -12.47 -8.86 4.10
C ASP A 125 -11.85 -7.63 4.81
N THR A 126 -11.48 -6.62 4.03
CA THR A 126 -10.71 -5.45 4.49
C THR A 126 -11.29 -4.14 4.00
N THR A 127 -10.94 -3.08 4.72
CA THR A 127 -11.26 -1.71 4.31
C THR A 127 -9.99 -1.01 3.85
N THR A 128 -10.02 -0.50 2.62
CA THR A 128 -9.05 0.48 2.12
C THR A 128 -9.73 1.85 2.00
N THR A 129 -9.37 2.81 2.83
CA THR A 129 -10.12 4.08 2.86
C THR A 129 -9.75 4.97 1.68
N ASN A 130 -8.47 5.28 1.51
CA ASN A 130 -7.96 6.15 0.45
C ASN A 130 -6.90 5.43 -0.38
N LEU A 131 -7.12 5.34 -1.68
CA LEU A 131 -6.18 4.83 -2.66
C LEU A 131 -5.96 5.90 -3.73
N THR A 132 -4.75 6.44 -3.79
CA THR A 132 -4.38 7.53 -4.70
C THR A 132 -3.25 7.10 -5.62
N ALA A 133 -3.42 7.32 -6.92
CA ALA A 133 -2.36 7.20 -7.91
C ALA A 133 -2.17 8.55 -8.63
N ALA A 134 -0.95 9.09 -8.63
CA ALA A 134 -0.59 10.32 -9.33
C ALA A 134 0.58 10.04 -10.28
N ASN A 135 0.36 10.20 -11.59
CA ASN A 135 1.29 9.78 -12.65
C ASN A 135 1.82 8.34 -12.47
N GLY A 136 1.04 7.49 -11.81
CA GLY A 136 1.43 6.14 -11.41
C GLY A 136 0.56 5.08 -12.07
N THR A 137 0.93 3.81 -11.84
CA THR A 137 0.20 2.66 -12.37
C THR A 137 -0.26 1.74 -11.25
N ILE A 138 -1.52 1.29 -11.30
CA ILE A 138 -2.04 0.18 -10.50
C ILE A 138 -2.58 -0.89 -11.45
N THR A 139 -1.91 -2.04 -11.56
CA THR A 139 -2.23 -3.01 -12.63
C THR A 139 -3.38 -3.94 -12.29
N ASN A 140 -3.47 -4.42 -11.05
CA ASN A 140 -4.53 -5.31 -10.60
C ASN A 140 -5.04 -4.85 -9.24
N LEU A 141 -6.33 -4.53 -9.16
CA LEU A 141 -7.00 -4.11 -7.93
C LEU A 141 -8.13 -5.08 -7.61
N THR A 142 -7.95 -5.88 -6.56
CA THR A 142 -8.95 -6.86 -6.12
C THR A 142 -9.43 -6.54 -4.71
N ALA A 143 -10.74 -6.34 -4.54
CA ALA A 143 -11.42 -6.23 -3.26
C ALA A 143 -12.47 -7.36 -3.14
N ALA A 144 -12.10 -8.47 -2.49
CA ALA A 144 -12.98 -9.62 -2.25
C ALA A 144 -13.61 -9.48 -0.86
N ASN A 145 -14.92 -9.24 -0.80
CA ASN A 145 -15.63 -8.87 0.45
C ASN A 145 -15.01 -7.66 1.17
N GLY A 146 -14.16 -6.91 0.48
CA GLY A 146 -13.54 -5.69 0.95
C GLY A 146 -14.27 -4.47 0.43
N THR A 147 -13.96 -3.32 1.04
CA THR A 147 -14.44 -2.02 0.61
C THR A 147 -13.26 -1.11 0.29
N ILE A 148 -13.32 -0.44 -0.86
CA ILE A 148 -12.42 0.67 -1.18
C ILE A 148 -13.27 1.93 -1.26
N THR A 149 -13.01 2.92 -0.41
CA THR A 149 -13.98 4.02 -0.23
C THR A 149 -13.67 5.28 -1.05
N ASN A 150 -12.40 5.53 -1.32
CA ASN A 150 -11.95 6.70 -2.07
C ASN A 150 -10.77 6.33 -2.97
N LEU A 151 -11.09 6.06 -4.24
CA LEU A 151 -10.10 5.82 -5.27
C LEU A 151 -9.92 7.09 -6.11
N THR A 152 -8.71 7.66 -6.13
CA THR A 152 -8.36 8.86 -6.90
C THR A 152 -7.18 8.62 -7.84
N GLY A 153 -7.25 9.23 -9.03
CA GLY A 153 -6.26 9.06 -10.09
C GLY A 153 -6.01 10.36 -10.85
N ALA A 154 -4.80 10.90 -10.80
CA ALA A 154 -4.38 12.06 -11.60
C ALA A 154 -3.30 11.63 -12.58
N ASN A 155 -3.57 11.69 -13.90
CA ASN A 155 -2.70 11.10 -14.94
C ASN A 155 -2.28 9.64 -14.64
N ALA A 156 -3.11 8.88 -13.93
CA ALA A 156 -2.81 7.51 -13.54
C ALA A 156 -3.36 6.50 -14.55
N THR A 157 -2.79 5.30 -14.53
CA THR A 157 -3.34 4.13 -15.21
C THR A 157 -3.77 3.11 -14.17
N ILE A 158 -5.05 2.74 -14.16
CA ILE A 158 -5.55 1.68 -13.29
C ILE A 158 -6.24 0.63 -14.15
N THR A 159 -5.80 -0.61 -14.04
CA THR A 159 -6.34 -1.72 -14.83
C THR A 159 -6.86 -2.86 -13.94
N ASN A 160 -7.68 -3.74 -14.50
CA ASN A 160 -8.15 -4.99 -13.89
C ASN A 160 -8.71 -4.81 -12.47
N ILE A 161 -9.88 -4.16 -12.39
CA ILE A 161 -10.54 -3.92 -11.10
C ILE A 161 -11.64 -4.94 -10.89
N THR A 162 -11.52 -5.66 -9.79
CA THR A 162 -12.53 -6.60 -9.29
C THR A 162 -12.88 -6.21 -7.87
N ALA A 163 -14.08 -5.68 -7.64
CA ALA A 163 -14.50 -5.26 -6.30
C ALA A 163 -15.96 -5.66 -6.00
N SER A 164 -16.19 -6.19 -4.80
CA SER A 164 -17.54 -6.37 -4.27
C SER A 164 -18.19 -5.02 -3.95
N ASN A 165 -17.45 -4.12 -3.30
CA ASN A 165 -17.87 -2.76 -2.96
C ASN A 165 -16.73 -1.77 -3.24
N LEU A 166 -16.97 -0.85 -4.18
CA LEU A 166 -16.06 0.25 -4.51
C LEU A 166 -16.85 1.55 -4.53
N THR A 167 -16.41 2.53 -3.73
CA THR A 167 -16.80 3.93 -3.90
C THR A 167 -15.57 4.73 -4.32
N HIS A 168 -15.79 5.73 -5.16
CA HIS A 168 -14.74 6.56 -5.72
C HIS A 168 -15.14 8.03 -5.68
N ASP A 169 -14.17 8.93 -5.54
CA ASP A 169 -14.40 10.38 -5.64
C ASP A 169 -14.18 10.86 -7.09
N ASN A 170 -14.85 11.93 -7.50
CA ASN A 170 -14.93 12.41 -8.89
C ASN A 170 -13.67 13.15 -9.39
N GLN A 171 -12.55 13.08 -8.68
CA GLN A 171 -11.33 13.82 -9.02
C GLN A 171 -10.42 13.04 -9.97
N PHE A 172 -10.95 12.67 -11.14
CA PHE A 172 -10.22 11.99 -12.21
C PHE A 172 -9.85 12.95 -13.34
N ASP A 173 -8.99 13.92 -13.03
CA ASP A 173 -8.34 14.66 -14.09
C ASP A 173 -7.39 13.70 -14.81
N SER A 174 -7.84 13.19 -15.97
CA SER A 174 -7.12 12.38 -16.97
C SER A 174 -6.80 10.90 -16.70
N CYS A 175 -7.35 10.27 -15.65
CA CYS A 175 -7.11 8.85 -15.36
C CYS A 175 -7.63 7.91 -16.48
N LYS A 176 -6.82 6.92 -16.88
CA LYS A 176 -7.22 5.87 -17.84
C LYS A 176 -7.59 4.57 -17.13
N TRP A 177 -8.82 4.11 -17.34
CA TRP A 177 -9.35 2.85 -16.81
C TRP A 177 -9.43 1.79 -17.92
N HIS A 178 -8.99 0.57 -17.63
CA HIS A 178 -9.19 -0.57 -18.52
C HIS A 178 -9.70 -1.78 -17.71
N ASP A 179 -10.73 -2.45 -18.22
CA ASP A 179 -11.36 -3.68 -17.69
C ASP A 179 -11.87 -3.61 -16.23
N TYR A 180 -13.17 -3.33 -16.10
CA TYR A 180 -13.87 -3.14 -14.82
C TYR A 180 -15.01 -4.16 -14.64
N LYS A 181 -15.01 -4.93 -13.53
CA LYS A 181 -16.11 -5.81 -13.12
C LYS A 181 -16.43 -5.60 -11.64
N SER A 182 -17.57 -4.99 -11.32
CA SER A 182 -18.02 -4.76 -9.94
C SER A 182 -19.40 -5.35 -9.67
N ALA A 183 -19.61 -5.90 -8.47
CA ALA A 183 -20.89 -6.50 -8.06
C ALA A 183 -21.90 -5.48 -7.50
N SER A 184 -21.49 -4.28 -7.11
CA SER A 184 -22.36 -3.18 -6.65
C SER A 184 -21.62 -1.85 -6.71
N ILE A 185 -22.04 -0.94 -7.61
CA ILE A 185 -21.49 0.42 -7.68
C ILE A 185 -22.46 1.35 -6.96
N ASN A 186 -22.01 2.00 -5.89
CA ASN A 186 -22.73 3.12 -5.29
C ASN A 186 -22.14 4.42 -5.85
N ILE A 187 -22.66 4.84 -7.01
CA ILE A 187 -22.22 6.06 -7.70
C ILE A 187 -22.88 7.27 -7.03
N ASN A 188 -22.22 7.86 -6.05
CA ASN A 188 -22.61 9.19 -5.58
C ASN A 188 -21.98 10.25 -6.49
N THR A 189 -22.73 10.59 -7.55
CA THR A 189 -22.46 11.64 -8.56
C THR A 189 -21.38 11.26 -9.58
N VAL A 190 -21.66 11.41 -10.88
CA VAL A 190 -20.64 11.41 -11.95
C VAL A 190 -20.75 12.75 -12.66
N ASN A 191 -19.66 13.51 -12.73
CA ASN A 191 -19.57 14.65 -13.63
C ASN A 191 -19.08 14.15 -15.00
N PHE A 192 -20.01 13.88 -15.92
CA PHE A 192 -19.75 13.28 -17.23
C PHE A 192 -19.07 14.21 -18.26
N SER A 193 -18.41 15.29 -17.85
CA SER A 193 -17.89 16.28 -18.81
C SER A 193 -16.63 15.83 -19.58
N THR A 194 -15.94 14.74 -19.21
CA THR A 194 -14.65 14.37 -19.83
C THR A 194 -14.41 12.87 -20.11
N VAL A 195 -15.34 11.96 -19.80
CA VAL A 195 -15.12 10.53 -20.05
C VAL A 195 -15.48 10.15 -21.49
N LYS A 196 -14.48 10.04 -22.37
CA LYS A 196 -14.61 9.25 -23.60
C LYS A 196 -14.53 7.76 -23.21
N MET A 197 -15.68 7.09 -23.13
CA MET A 197 -15.70 5.63 -23.03
C MET A 197 -15.13 5.02 -24.32
N PRO A 198 -14.30 3.97 -24.25
CA PRO A 198 -13.88 3.25 -25.44
C PRO A 198 -15.09 2.57 -26.08
N HIS A 199 -15.29 2.84 -27.37
CA HIS A 199 -16.26 2.12 -28.19
C HIS A 199 -15.79 0.67 -28.33
N TRP A 200 -16.69 -0.28 -28.09
CA TRP A 200 -16.52 -1.70 -28.42
C TRP A 200 -16.81 -1.90 -29.91
#